data_AF-A0A965NKQ8-F1
#
_entry.id   AF-A0A965NKQ8-F1
#
_cell.length_a   1.000
_cell.length_b   1.000
_cell.length_c   1.000
_cell.angle_alpha   90.00
_cell.angle_beta   90.00
_cell.angle_gamma   90.00
#
_symmetry.space_group_name_H-M   'P 1'
#
loop_
_entity.id
_entity.type
_entity.pdbx_description
1 polymer ?
#
loop_
_entity_poly.entity_id
_entity_poly.type
_entity_poly.pdbx_seq_one_letter_code
_entity_poly.pdbx_strand_id
1 'polypeptide(L)'
;MGWAWLILLLATYPWLLGADLASDSLASSSLVFFVSGTCLIAPCRRLKRWQVILFAACLGFLFEARRPIPDGALALSLVAVSIFLSSNRQLMRNTPGMLRAAAIVNVSACLVWFVASSYGAPASATDLAGHLLAQLLLAAVVGTIGLIPIALTQNAAMDRMSVPPAPETP
;
A
#
# COMPACT_ATOMS: atom_id res chain seq x y z
N MET A 1 0.14 19.72 14.16
CA MET A 1 1.26 18.99 13.54
C MET A 1 1.04 18.78 12.04
N GLY A 2 1.60 19.66 11.20
CA GLY A 2 1.52 19.51 9.74
C GLY A 2 2.34 18.32 9.21
N TRP A 3 3.48 18.03 9.85
CA TRP A 3 4.50 17.06 9.39
C TRP A 3 4.24 15.58 9.72
N ALA A 4 3.11 15.25 10.34
CA ALA A 4 2.83 13.88 10.80
C ALA A 4 2.86 12.84 9.65
N TRP A 5 2.43 13.23 8.45
CA TRP A 5 2.46 12.37 7.27
C TRP A 5 3.89 12.03 6.82
N LEU A 6 4.83 12.98 6.96
CA LEU A 6 6.22 12.80 6.55
C LEU A 6 6.97 11.89 7.53
N ILE A 7 6.74 12.07 8.84
CA ILE A 7 7.30 11.19 9.86
C ILE A 7 6.73 9.77 9.70
N LEU A 8 5.44 9.65 9.40
CA LEU A 8 4.82 8.35 9.14
C LEU A 8 5.38 7.69 7.87
N LEU A 9 5.68 8.47 6.83
CA LEU A 9 6.36 7.99 5.63
C LEU A 9 7.74 7.40 5.97
N LEU A 10 8.53 8.12 6.78
CA LEU A 10 9.82 7.64 7.27
C LEU A 10 9.68 6.36 8.12
N ALA A 11 8.67 6.29 8.99
CA ALA A 11 8.40 5.10 9.79
C ALA A 11 7.94 3.90 8.93
N THR A 12 7.32 4.16 7.78
CA THR A 12 6.83 3.14 6.84
C THR A 12 7.94 2.68 5.87
N TYR A 13 8.97 3.50 5.66
CA TYR A 13 10.05 3.26 4.71
C TYR A 13 10.78 1.91 4.87
N PRO A 14 11.08 1.41 6.10
CA PRO A 14 11.70 0.09 6.27
C PRO A 14 10.85 -1.06 5.71
N TRP A 15 9.52 -0.95 5.76
CA TRP A 15 8.63 -1.98 5.20
C TRP A 15 8.71 -2.04 3.68
N LEU A 16 8.83 -0.88 3.04
CA LEU A 16 9.03 -0.82 1.60
C LEU A 16 10.40 -1.42 1.22
N LEU A 17 11.45 -1.16 1.99
CA LEU A 17 12.77 -1.77 1.76
C LEU A 17 12.72 -3.29 1.95
N GLY A 18 12.06 -3.77 3.01
CA GLY A 18 11.89 -5.19 3.25
C GLY A 18 11.13 -5.89 2.13
N ALA A 19 10.06 -5.25 1.60
CA ALA A 19 9.32 -5.77 0.46
C ALA A 19 10.16 -5.79 -0.83
N ASP A 20 11.00 -4.78 -1.03
CA ASP A 20 11.91 -4.73 -2.18
C ASP A 20 12.96 -5.86 -2.13
N LEU A 21 13.59 -6.05 -0.96
CA LEU A 21 14.52 -7.15 -0.71
C LEU A 21 13.85 -8.53 -0.85
N ALA A 22 12.61 -8.68 -0.38
CA ALA A 22 11.84 -9.91 -0.54
C ALA A 22 11.46 -10.17 -2.00
N SER A 23 11.23 -9.11 -2.77
CA SER A 23 10.98 -9.23 -4.21
C SER A 23 12.25 -9.65 -4.95
N ASP A 24 13.42 -9.11 -4.57
CA ASP A 24 14.70 -9.49 -5.17
C ASP A 24 15.08 -10.95 -4.86
N SER A 25 14.78 -11.44 -3.66
CA SER A 25 15.01 -12.86 -3.32
C SER A 25 14.05 -13.80 -4.06
N LEU A 26 12.89 -13.31 -4.48
CA LEU A 26 11.88 -14.03 -5.27
C LEU A 26 11.99 -13.76 -6.78
N ALA A 27 13.05 -13.07 -7.23
CA ALA A 27 13.23 -12.71 -8.64
C ALA A 27 13.20 -13.92 -9.58
N SER A 28 13.68 -15.09 -9.13
CA SER A 28 13.62 -16.35 -9.89
C SER A 28 12.19 -16.85 -10.14
N SER A 29 11.22 -16.45 -9.30
CA SER A 29 9.81 -16.80 -9.44
C SER A 29 9.00 -15.78 -10.24
N SER A 30 9.64 -14.68 -10.70
CA SER A 30 8.96 -13.54 -11.37
C SER A 30 7.84 -12.90 -10.52
N LEU A 31 7.87 -13.06 -9.20
CA LEU A 31 6.89 -12.51 -8.26
C LEU A 31 7.45 -11.26 -7.58
N VAL A 32 6.58 -10.29 -7.32
CA VAL A 32 6.93 -9.04 -6.64
C VAL A 32 6.12 -8.90 -5.36
N PHE A 33 6.78 -8.52 -4.27
CA PHE A 33 6.17 -8.35 -2.96
C PHE A 33 5.57 -6.94 -2.83
N PHE A 34 4.25 -6.87 -2.69
CA PHE A 34 3.51 -5.60 -2.54
C PHE A 34 3.14 -5.35 -1.09
N VAL A 35 3.51 -4.17 -0.57
CA VAL A 35 3.07 -3.71 0.76
C VAL A 35 2.48 -2.30 0.74
N SER A 36 2.65 -1.55 -0.36
CA SER A 36 2.23 -0.14 -0.47
C SER A 36 0.73 0.05 -0.22
N GLY A 37 -0.11 -0.88 -0.68
CA GLY A 37 -1.55 -0.81 -0.40
C GLY A 37 -1.86 -1.03 1.08
N THR A 38 -1.22 -2.01 1.70
CA THR A 38 -1.35 -2.33 3.13
C THR A 38 -0.92 -1.16 4.02
N CYS A 39 0.16 -0.48 3.63
CA CYS A 39 0.70 0.68 4.34
C CYS A 39 -0.27 1.87 4.41
N LEU A 40 -1.32 1.93 3.58
CA LEU A 40 -2.31 3.02 3.62
C LEU A 40 -3.32 2.89 4.76
N ILE A 41 -3.56 1.67 5.27
CA ILE A 41 -4.74 1.38 6.10
C ILE A 41 -4.72 2.14 7.44
N ALA A 42 -3.61 2.08 8.19
CA ALA A 42 -3.50 2.81 9.45
C ALA A 42 -3.49 4.34 9.27
N PRO A 43 -2.73 4.93 8.32
CA PRO A 43 -2.81 6.37 8.03
C PRO A 43 -4.22 6.86 7.69
N CYS A 44 -4.95 6.13 6.84
CA CYS A 44 -6.30 6.51 6.41
C CYS A 44 -7.29 6.64 7.57
N ARG A 45 -7.06 5.92 8.67
CA ARG A 45 -7.86 5.96 9.89
C ARG A 45 -7.55 7.11 10.84
N ARG A 46 -6.37 7.75 10.78
CA ARG A 46 -5.94 8.73 11.82
C ARG A 46 -5.52 10.09 11.28
N LEU A 47 -4.85 10.13 10.12
CA LEU A 47 -4.37 11.39 9.56
C LEU A 47 -5.50 12.23 8.94
N LYS A 48 -5.29 13.54 8.75
CA LYS A 48 -6.25 14.39 8.01
C LYS A 48 -6.28 13.97 6.53
N ARG A 49 -7.38 14.22 5.81
CA ARG A 49 -7.53 13.82 4.39
C ARG A 49 -6.35 14.27 3.52
N TRP A 50 -5.95 15.54 3.62
CA TRP A 50 -4.80 16.06 2.86
C TRP A 50 -3.47 15.38 3.22
N GLN A 51 -3.27 15.03 4.50
CA GLN A 51 -2.07 14.33 4.97
C GLN A 51 -2.00 12.91 4.42
N VAL A 52 -3.13 12.22 4.39
CA VAL A 52 -3.29 10.88 3.82
C VAL A 52 -3.00 10.90 2.31
N ILE A 53 -3.51 11.91 1.59
CA ILE A 53 -3.29 12.06 0.15
C ILE A 53 -1.80 12.27 -0.15
N LEU A 54 -1.13 13.17 0.57
CA LEU A 54 0.32 13.39 0.39
C LEU A 54 1.12 12.13 0.72
N PHE A 55 0.79 11.46 1.83
CA PHE A 55 1.40 10.19 2.21
C PHE A 55 1.24 9.14 1.11
N ALA A 56 0.03 8.97 0.56
CA ALA A 56 -0.28 7.99 -0.47
C ALA A 56 0.45 8.27 -1.79
N ALA A 57 0.51 9.54 -2.20
CA ALA A 57 1.25 9.96 -3.38
C ALA A 57 2.75 9.63 -3.22
N CYS A 58 3.37 10.07 -2.12
CA CYS A 58 4.78 9.80 -1.84
C CYS A 58 5.07 8.29 -1.74
N LEU A 59 4.17 7.52 -1.13
CA LEU A 59 4.30 6.07 -1.02
C LEU A 59 4.31 5.39 -2.39
N GLY A 60 3.44 5.82 -3.31
CA GLY A 60 3.42 5.31 -4.68
C GLY A 60 4.67 5.70 -5.45
N PHE A 61 5.08 6.97 -5.40
CA PHE A 61 6.31 7.43 -6.06
C PHE A 61 7.56 6.74 -5.52
N LEU A 62 7.65 6.48 -4.21
CA LEU A 62 8.77 5.73 -3.63
C LEU A 62 8.85 4.30 -4.15
N PHE A 63 7.71 3.68 -4.45
CA PHE A 63 7.67 2.34 -5.03
C PHE A 63 8.04 2.37 -6.52
N GLU A 64 7.49 3.32 -7.27
CA GLU A 64 7.83 3.56 -8.69
C GLU A 64 9.32 3.88 -8.88
N ALA A 65 9.91 4.66 -7.98
CA ALA A 65 11.35 4.95 -8.01
C ALA A 65 12.24 3.71 -7.84
N ARG A 66 11.71 2.62 -7.28
CA ARG A 66 12.46 1.37 -7.06
C ARG A 66 12.16 0.29 -8.09
N ARG A 67 11.00 0.35 -8.75
CA ARG A 67 10.57 -0.66 -9.73
C ARG A 67 10.14 0.04 -11.02
N PRO A 68 10.69 -0.34 -12.18
CA PRO A 68 10.42 0.32 -13.44
C PRO A 68 8.95 0.13 -13.85
N ILE A 69 8.14 1.17 -13.64
CA ILE A 69 6.70 1.24 -13.94
C ILE A 69 6.47 2.65 -14.52
N PRO A 70 5.48 2.84 -15.40
CA PRO A 70 5.08 4.18 -15.82
C PRO A 70 4.82 5.11 -14.63
N ASP A 71 5.47 6.28 -14.66
CA ASP A 71 5.40 7.28 -13.59
C ASP A 71 3.95 7.68 -13.28
N GLY A 72 3.62 7.70 -12.00
CA GLY A 72 2.33 8.15 -11.47
C GLY A 72 1.20 7.11 -11.49
N ALA A 73 1.36 5.96 -12.15
CA ALA A 73 0.29 4.95 -12.23
C ALA A 73 -0.11 4.44 -10.84
N LEU A 74 0.88 4.03 -10.04
CA LEU A 74 0.66 3.56 -8.68
C LEU A 74 0.37 4.73 -7.75
N ALA A 75 1.10 5.84 -7.86
CA ALA A 75 0.88 7.02 -7.01
C ALA A 75 -0.55 7.55 -7.10
N LEU A 76 -1.09 7.74 -8.31
CA LEU A 76 -2.46 8.23 -8.50
C LEU A 76 -3.50 7.20 -8.03
N SER A 77 -3.27 5.90 -8.24
CA SER A 77 -4.16 4.85 -7.75
C SER A 77 -4.24 4.83 -6.22
N LEU A 78 -3.10 4.93 -5.54
CA LEU A 78 -3.04 4.98 -4.08
C LEU A 78 -3.69 6.26 -3.55
N VAL A 79 -3.51 7.40 -4.22
CA VAL A 79 -4.22 8.64 -3.89
C VAL A 79 -5.73 8.45 -3.96
N ALA A 80 -6.25 7.91 -5.07
CA ALA A 80 -7.68 7.66 -5.25
C ALA A 80 -8.24 6.73 -4.16
N VAL A 81 -7.54 5.63 -3.87
CA VAL A 81 -7.91 4.71 -2.79
C VAL A 81 -7.87 5.40 -1.43
N SER A 82 -6.88 6.24 -1.18
CA SER A 82 -6.73 6.95 0.09
C SER A 82 -7.87 7.97 0.33
N ILE A 83 -8.36 8.61 -0.73
CA ILE A 83 -9.55 9.48 -0.69
C ILE A 83 -10.78 8.64 -0.34
N PHE A 84 -10.97 7.49 -1.01
CA PHE A 84 -12.09 6.59 -0.74
C PHE A 84 -12.08 6.08 0.71
N LEU A 85 -10.95 5.55 1.18
CA LEU A 85 -10.80 5.00 2.53
C LEU A 85 -10.93 6.06 3.62
N SER A 86 -10.36 7.25 3.40
CA SER A 86 -10.48 8.36 4.36
C SER A 86 -11.89 8.97 4.38
N SER A 87 -12.67 8.81 3.33
CA SER A 87 -14.10 9.18 3.28
C SER A 87 -14.99 8.11 3.91
N ASN A 88 -14.58 6.83 3.85
CA ASN A 88 -15.34 5.68 4.34
C ASN A 88 -14.66 4.98 5.52
N ARG A 89 -14.13 5.76 6.49
CA ARG A 89 -13.37 5.24 7.64
C ARG A 89 -14.11 4.18 8.45
N GLN A 90 -15.44 4.25 8.46
CA GLN A 90 -16.31 3.29 9.14
C GLN A 90 -16.09 1.84 8.65
N LEU A 91 -15.73 1.64 7.38
CA LEU A 91 -15.44 0.32 6.81
C LEU A 91 -14.20 -0.34 7.45
N MET A 92 -13.28 0.47 7.98
CA MET A 92 -12.05 0.01 8.63
C MET A 92 -12.13 0.10 10.16
N ARG A 93 -13.34 0.23 10.74
CA ARG A 93 -13.49 0.40 12.19
C ARG A 93 -13.07 -0.85 12.96
N ASN A 94 -13.51 -2.01 12.48
CA ASN A 94 -13.26 -3.28 13.14
C ASN A 94 -12.04 -3.98 12.51
N THR A 95 -11.31 -4.77 13.31
CA THR A 95 -10.19 -5.60 12.85
C THR A 95 -10.47 -6.42 11.58
N PRO A 96 -11.61 -7.12 11.43
CA PRO A 96 -11.91 -7.85 10.20
C PRO A 96 -12.09 -6.92 8.98
N GLY A 97 -12.66 -5.72 9.17
CA GLY A 97 -12.80 -4.73 8.10
C GLY A 97 -11.45 -4.20 7.65
N MET A 98 -10.54 -3.95 8.59
CA MET A 98 -9.15 -3.58 8.32
C MET A 98 -8.40 -4.64 7.50
N LEU A 99 -8.49 -5.91 7.90
CA LEU A 99 -7.81 -7.01 7.19
C LEU A 99 -8.34 -7.15 5.75
N ARG A 100 -9.65 -7.04 5.56
CA ARG A 100 -10.27 -7.05 4.22
C ARG A 100 -9.82 -5.86 3.39
N ALA A 101 -9.85 -4.66 3.95
CA ALA A 101 -9.39 -3.45 3.26
C ALA A 101 -7.92 -3.57 2.86
N ALA A 102 -7.06 -4.06 3.76
CA ALA A 102 -5.64 -4.28 3.48
C ALA A 102 -5.43 -5.26 2.32
N ALA A 103 -6.12 -6.40 2.34
CA ALA A 103 -6.06 -7.37 1.25
C ALA A 103 -6.50 -6.77 -0.08
N ILE A 104 -7.69 -6.15 -0.13
CA ILE A 104 -8.27 -5.59 -1.36
C ILE A 104 -7.40 -4.47 -1.92
N VAL A 105 -6.92 -3.57 -1.05
CA VAL A 105 -6.12 -2.41 -1.46
C VAL A 105 -4.74 -2.84 -1.94
N ASN A 106 -4.13 -3.83 -1.29
CA ASN A 106 -2.84 -4.35 -1.72
C ASN A 106 -2.95 -5.16 -3.02
N VAL A 107 -4.01 -5.95 -3.20
CA VAL A 107 -4.32 -6.66 -4.44
C VAL A 107 -4.58 -5.69 -5.58
N SER A 108 -5.37 -4.63 -5.36
CA SER A 108 -5.64 -3.62 -6.40
C SER A 108 -4.39 -2.83 -6.77
N ALA A 109 -3.55 -2.44 -5.80
CA ALA A 109 -2.25 -1.82 -6.07
C ALA A 109 -1.34 -2.75 -6.91
N CYS A 110 -1.32 -4.04 -6.58
CA CYS A 110 -0.59 -5.05 -7.34
C CYS A 110 -1.14 -5.23 -8.77
N LEU A 111 -2.46 -5.20 -8.95
CA LEU A 111 -3.09 -5.28 -10.26
C LEU A 111 -2.75 -4.06 -11.12
N VAL A 112 -2.85 -2.85 -10.55
CA VAL A 112 -2.46 -1.61 -11.24
C VAL A 112 -0.99 -1.68 -11.66
N TRP A 113 -0.12 -2.14 -10.77
CA TRP A 113 1.28 -2.36 -11.10
C TRP A 113 1.47 -3.33 -12.27
N PHE A 114 0.84 -4.50 -12.22
CA PHE A 114 0.99 -5.53 -13.24
C PHE A 114 0.51 -5.06 -14.61
N VAL A 115 -0.62 -4.36 -14.64
CA VAL A 115 -1.15 -3.76 -15.88
C VAL A 115 -0.21 -2.67 -16.38
N ALA A 116 0.25 -1.78 -15.49
CA ALA A 116 1.16 -0.70 -15.85
C ALA A 116 2.51 -1.21 -16.37
N SER A 117 3.07 -2.26 -15.78
CA SER A 117 4.31 -2.88 -16.24
C SER A 117 4.13 -3.64 -17.56
N SER A 118 2.96 -4.21 -17.81
CA SER A 118 2.65 -4.89 -19.08
C SER A 118 2.68 -3.96 -20.30
N TYR A 119 2.41 -2.66 -20.13
CA TYR A 119 2.53 -1.69 -21.24
C TYR A 119 3.98 -1.46 -21.70
N GLY A 120 4.96 -1.84 -20.87
CA GLY A 120 6.38 -1.69 -21.16
C GLY A 120 7.06 -2.94 -21.75
N ALA A 121 6.38 -4.09 -21.81
CA ALA A 121 7.00 -5.37 -22.19
C ALA A 121 6.16 -6.18 -23.20
N PRO A 122 6.73 -6.62 -24.33
CA PRO A 122 6.06 -7.57 -25.23
C PRO A 122 6.09 -8.98 -24.60
N ALA A 123 5.03 -9.38 -23.90
CA ALA A 123 4.93 -10.72 -23.29
C ALA A 123 4.04 -11.66 -24.12
N SER A 124 4.45 -12.92 -24.25
CA SER A 124 3.64 -14.00 -24.85
C SER A 124 2.45 -14.37 -23.95
N ALA A 125 1.26 -14.46 -24.54
CA ALA A 125 -0.02 -14.54 -23.83
C ALA A 125 -0.24 -15.84 -23.00
N THR A 126 0.56 -16.89 -23.22
CA THR A 126 0.30 -18.24 -22.70
C THR A 126 0.70 -18.47 -21.25
N ASP A 127 1.58 -17.67 -20.66
CA ASP A 127 1.99 -17.78 -19.23
C ASP A 127 1.47 -16.64 -18.34
N LEU A 128 0.84 -15.62 -18.95
CA LEU A 128 0.46 -14.38 -18.28
C LEU A 128 -0.61 -14.57 -17.20
N ALA A 129 -1.58 -15.45 -17.45
CA ALA A 129 -2.71 -15.68 -16.54
C ALA A 129 -2.28 -16.39 -15.25
N GLY A 130 -1.37 -17.37 -15.34
CA GLY A 130 -0.84 -18.09 -14.18
C GLY A 130 -0.02 -17.18 -13.27
N HIS A 131 0.88 -16.40 -13.86
CA HIS A 131 1.67 -15.41 -13.13
C HIS A 131 0.80 -14.34 -12.47
N LEU A 132 -0.20 -13.82 -13.18
CA LEU A 132 -1.15 -12.86 -12.61
C LEU A 132 -1.87 -13.46 -11.40
N LEU A 133 -2.39 -14.67 -11.50
CA LEU A 133 -3.14 -15.30 -10.40
C LEU A 133 -2.25 -15.54 -9.18
N ALA A 134 -1.03 -16.04 -9.39
CA ALA A 134 -0.04 -16.22 -8.32
C ALA A 134 0.33 -14.88 -7.66
N GLN A 135 0.51 -13.85 -8.47
CA GLN A 135 0.87 -12.50 -8.03
C GLN A 135 -0.25 -11.82 -7.22
N LEU A 136 -1.51 -12.00 -7.62
CA LEU A 136 -2.67 -11.50 -6.86
C LEU A 136 -2.87 -12.27 -5.55
N LEU A 137 -2.66 -13.59 -5.56
CA LEU A 137 -2.75 -14.41 -4.35
C LEU A 137 -1.66 -14.03 -3.35
N LEU A 138 -0.42 -13.86 -3.81
CA LEU A 138 0.68 -13.37 -2.99
C LEU A 138 0.33 -11.99 -2.41
N ALA A 139 -0.15 -11.05 -3.23
CA ALA A 139 -0.53 -9.72 -2.77
C ALA A 139 -1.66 -9.76 -1.71
N ALA A 140 -2.61 -10.69 -1.81
CA ALA A 140 -3.67 -10.86 -0.81
C ALA A 140 -3.11 -11.42 0.52
N VAL A 141 -2.25 -12.44 0.45
CA VAL A 141 -1.60 -13.03 1.63
C VAL A 141 -0.72 -12.00 2.33
N VAL A 142 0.11 -11.28 1.58
CA VAL A 142 0.96 -10.21 2.11
C VAL A 142 0.11 -9.05 2.66
N GLY A 143 -1.00 -8.73 1.99
CA GLY A 143 -1.94 -7.71 2.44
C GLY A 143 -2.55 -8.02 3.80
N THR A 144 -2.92 -9.28 4.03
CA THR A 144 -3.53 -9.73 5.29
C THR A 144 -2.50 -9.91 6.41
N ILE A 145 -1.42 -10.65 6.15
CA ILE A 145 -0.40 -10.98 7.16
C ILE A 145 0.44 -9.74 7.50
N GLY A 146 0.84 -8.99 6.48
CA GLY A 146 1.66 -7.79 6.65
C GLY A 146 0.95 -6.64 7.37
N LEU A 147 -0.39 -6.62 7.36
CA LEU A 147 -1.15 -5.53 7.99
C LEU A 147 -0.83 -5.39 9.47
N ILE A 148 -0.83 -6.48 10.24
CA ILE A 148 -0.66 -6.42 11.69
C ILE A 148 0.66 -5.75 12.07
N PRO A 149 1.82 -6.24 11.63
CA PRO A 149 3.08 -5.65 12.05
C PRO A 149 3.31 -4.25 11.46
N ILE A 150 2.88 -3.99 10.21
CA ILE A 150 2.93 -2.64 9.61
C ILE A 150 2.09 -1.67 10.44
N ALA A 151 0.84 -2.02 10.72
CA ALA A 151 -0.07 -1.17 11.48
C ALA A 151 0.43 -0.91 12.91
N LEU A 152 1.07 -1.88 13.56
CA LEU A 152 1.68 -1.68 14.88
C LEU A 152 2.79 -0.62 14.84
N THR A 153 3.71 -0.69 13.86
CA THR A 153 4.77 0.31 13.71
C THR A 153 4.22 1.70 13.40
N GLN A 154 3.24 1.79 12.50
CA GLN A 154 2.60 3.04 12.11
C GLN A 154 1.81 3.65 13.27
N ASN A 155 1.06 2.84 14.03
CA ASN A 155 0.33 3.30 15.21
C ASN A 155 1.27 3.80 16.31
N ALA A 156 2.34 3.05 16.61
CA ALA A 156 3.34 3.48 17.58
C ALA A 156 3.99 4.83 17.19
N ALA A 157 4.29 5.03 15.89
CA ALA A 157 4.79 6.31 15.40
C ALA A 157 3.77 7.44 15.59
N MET A 158 2.51 7.19 15.23
CA MET A 158 1.42 8.17 15.38
C MET A 158 1.12 8.52 16.85
N ASP A 159 1.21 7.55 17.76
CA ASP A 159 1.02 7.75 19.19
C ASP A 159 2.13 8.63 19.78
N ARG A 160 3.39 8.39 19.40
CA ARG A 160 4.52 9.24 19.80
C ARG A 160 4.40 10.68 19.30
N MET A 161 3.74 10.88 18.17
CA MET A 161 3.45 12.20 17.62
C MET A 161 2.16 12.82 18.20
N SER A 162 1.49 12.15 19.15
CA SER A 162 0.20 12.59 19.69
C SER A 162 -0.85 12.87 18.60
N VAL A 163 -0.81 12.11 17.50
CA VAL A 163 -1.83 12.22 16.45
C VAL A 163 -3.15 11.72 17.03
N PRO A 164 -4.18 12.56 17.12
CA PRO A 164 -5.44 12.14 17.71
C PRO A 164 -6.06 11.01 16.87
N PRO A 165 -6.81 10.08 17.49
CA PRO A 165 -7.67 9.18 16.73
C PRO A 165 -8.62 10.02 15.86
N ALA A 166 -9.00 9.49 14.68
CA ALA A 166 -9.93 10.21 13.83
C ALA A 166 -11.25 10.48 14.57
N PRO A 167 -11.87 11.66 14.38
CA PRO A 167 -13.18 11.95 14.94
C PRO A 167 -14.20 10.90 14.48
N GLU A 168 -15.07 10.50 15.40
CA GLU A 168 -16.06 9.44 15.17
C GLU A 168 -17.19 9.87 14.22
N THR A 169 -17.34 11.17 13.98
CA THR A 169 -18.30 11.76 13.04
C THR A 169 -17.61 12.57 11.94
N PRO A 170 -18.13 12.57 10.70
CA PRO A 170 -17.57 13.28 9.55
C PRO A 170 -17.59 14.80 9.70
#